data_AF-A0A960WRC5-F1
#
_entry.id   AF-A0A960WRC5-F1
#
_cell.length_a   1.000
_cell.length_b   1.000
_cell.length_c   1.000
_cell.angle_alpha   90.00
_cell.angle_beta   90.00
_cell.angle_gamma   90.00
#
_symmetry.space_group_name_H-M   'P 1'
#
loop_
_entity.id
_entity.type
_entity.pdbx_description
1 polymer ?
#
loop_
_entity_poly.entity_id
_entity_poly.type
_entity_poly.pdbx_seq_one_letter_code
_entity_poly.pdbx_strand_id
1 'polypeptide(L)'
;MENSHIEWTSHTYNPWTGCTKVSLGCKNCYAENLCDTRRGRNTWGLGGTRTRVESTLKDPYEWNEEAKASGVRTRVFCASLADVFDDHLSIQQEWRDELWRTVRQTPFLDYLVLTKRPENFSKFLPADWGEGYPNVCLIVSTERQEEADLRIPKLLATPAKYRGLSVEPLLGEIDLSAYIEELDWIIVGGESTQGKGKARPMEPEWARKIRDLCQQHGKPFFFKQWGSWTLERQPGGVETHNCASGEILYYRHQKKKNGHLLDGKVHQDHPFGKPISPTDLAAANSLTDPERERWTHNLAIVREGADAFFRVGAALKVIRDDRLYRADHPSFEDFCRDELGLSKTHANRQIIASVVHEDLGKMASKDAESGGFGILPRNEAQARPLAKLKRVEQRRRAWGEVLQRAKEGATLSAELVNEVVLEIDPTLRRESKKGEADDGAEPTPGTEIDPEPASPAFIDGLIDQLRLARQDESWTKVDDIIAELEEARKAPTLAAAKKTAPKRSRENTMRKTPPVEDPVEIPEAA
;
A
#
# COMPACT_ATOMS: atom_id res chain seq x y z
N MET A 1 -1.83 3.14 10.86
CA MET A 1 -2.85 3.93 11.61
C MET A 1 -3.62 3.01 12.54
N GLU A 2 -3.44 3.19 13.85
CA GLU A 2 -4.24 2.54 14.89
C GLU A 2 -5.60 3.22 15.05
N ASN A 3 -6.61 2.45 15.44
CA ASN A 3 -8.00 2.90 15.62
C ASN A 3 -8.60 3.48 14.33
N SER A 4 -8.67 2.64 13.30
CA SER A 4 -9.27 3.05 12.05
C SER A 4 -10.67 3.61 12.28
N HIS A 5 -10.98 4.76 11.65
CA HIS A 5 -12.36 5.26 11.58
C HIS A 5 -13.25 4.42 10.64
N ILE A 6 -12.80 3.23 10.26
CA ILE A 6 -13.47 2.27 9.41
C ILE A 6 -13.96 1.14 10.33
N GLU A 7 -15.26 1.12 10.63
CA GLU A 7 -15.83 0.36 11.75
C GLU A 7 -15.66 -1.16 11.73
N TRP A 8 -15.46 -1.74 10.54
CA TRP A 8 -15.37 -3.19 10.36
C TRP A 8 -13.95 -3.74 10.56
N THR A 9 -13.00 -2.88 10.95
CA THR A 9 -11.59 -3.23 11.17
C THR A 9 -11.01 -2.51 12.38
N SER A 10 -9.95 -3.06 12.98
CA SER A 10 -9.22 -2.39 14.07
C SER A 10 -8.13 -1.47 13.51
N HIS A 11 -7.40 -1.96 12.50
CA HIS A 11 -6.32 -1.21 11.86
C HIS A 11 -6.53 -1.08 10.36
N THR A 12 -5.71 -0.24 9.74
CA THR A 12 -5.73 -0.04 8.30
C THR A 12 -4.31 0.03 7.78
N TYR A 13 -4.02 -0.82 6.80
CA TYR A 13 -2.72 -0.97 6.18
C TYR A 13 -2.80 -0.55 4.70
N ASN A 14 -1.91 0.34 4.29
CA ASN A 14 -1.82 0.81 2.91
C ASN A 14 -0.38 0.60 2.42
N PRO A 15 -0.09 -0.43 1.61
CA PRO A 15 1.25 -0.63 1.05
C PRO A 15 1.61 0.46 0.02
N TRP A 16 0.62 1.08 -0.60
CA TRP A 16 0.74 2.27 -1.44
C TRP A 16 -0.57 3.05 -1.41
N THR A 17 -0.60 4.21 -2.06
CA THR A 17 -1.81 5.00 -2.31
C THR A 17 -2.07 5.17 -3.80
N GLY A 18 -3.35 5.15 -4.19
CA GLY A 18 -3.82 5.31 -5.56
C GLY A 18 -4.43 4.02 -6.14
N CYS A 19 -5.44 4.16 -6.99
CA CYS A 19 -5.99 3.08 -7.81
C CYS A 19 -6.65 3.62 -9.09
N THR A 20 -6.88 2.77 -10.09
CA THR A 20 -7.66 3.13 -11.29
C THR A 20 -9.17 3.09 -10.96
N LYS A 21 -10.00 3.89 -11.64
CA LYS A 21 -11.45 3.77 -11.53
C LYS A 21 -11.95 2.70 -12.51
N VAL A 22 -12.78 1.77 -12.02
CA VAL A 22 -13.23 0.61 -12.83
C VAL A 22 -14.74 0.39 -12.86
N SER A 23 -15.51 1.13 -12.06
CA SER A 23 -16.98 1.01 -12.04
C SER A 23 -17.67 2.29 -11.60
N LEU A 24 -19.00 2.28 -11.67
CA LEU A 24 -19.82 3.41 -11.21
C LEU A 24 -19.66 3.68 -9.71
N GLY A 25 -19.33 2.66 -8.90
CA GLY A 25 -18.93 2.85 -7.50
C GLY A 25 -17.74 3.79 -7.31
N CYS A 26 -16.86 3.92 -8.30
CA CYS A 26 -15.68 4.80 -8.23
C CYS A 26 -15.99 6.28 -8.53
N LYS A 27 -17.20 6.60 -9.03
CA LYS A 27 -17.54 7.95 -9.50
C LYS A 27 -17.35 9.03 -8.44
N ASN A 28 -17.73 8.75 -7.19
CA ASN A 28 -17.60 9.67 -6.05
C ASN A 28 -16.62 9.14 -4.98
N CYS A 29 -15.55 8.47 -5.40
CA CYS A 29 -14.60 7.81 -4.49
C CYS A 29 -14.10 8.77 -3.40
N TYR A 30 -14.24 8.38 -2.13
CA TYR A 30 -13.76 9.20 -1.01
C TYR A 30 -12.23 9.32 -1.02
N ALA A 31 -11.52 8.24 -1.38
CA ALA A 31 -10.06 8.19 -1.31
C ALA A 31 -9.41 9.14 -2.32
N GLU A 32 -10.00 9.26 -3.51
CA GLU A 32 -9.63 10.26 -4.52
C GLU A 32 -9.83 11.68 -3.98
N ASN A 33 -11.03 12.00 -3.48
CA ASN A 33 -11.31 13.33 -2.92
C ASN A 33 -10.38 13.69 -1.76
N LEU A 34 -10.00 12.72 -0.92
CA LEU A 34 -9.07 12.92 0.17
C LEU A 34 -7.64 13.20 -0.34
N CYS A 35 -7.23 12.54 -1.42
CA CYS A 35 -5.95 12.76 -2.08
C CYS A 35 -5.87 14.18 -2.67
N ASP A 36 -6.93 14.61 -3.38
CA ASP A 36 -7.00 15.93 -4.02
C ASP A 36 -6.96 17.07 -2.98
N THR A 37 -7.63 16.87 -1.83
CA THR A 37 -7.80 17.94 -0.83
C THR A 37 -6.69 18.01 0.22
N ARG A 38 -6.08 16.87 0.60
CA ARG A 38 -5.08 16.83 1.69
C ARG A 38 -3.64 16.65 1.23
N ARG A 39 -3.41 16.11 0.02
CA ARG A 39 -2.07 15.75 -0.47
C ARG A 39 -1.62 16.53 -1.70
N GLY A 40 -2.41 17.52 -2.14
CA GLY A 40 -1.99 18.54 -3.10
C GLY A 40 -1.62 18.05 -4.50
N ARG A 41 -1.98 16.82 -4.92
CA ARG A 41 -1.56 16.25 -6.22
C ARG A 41 -2.67 15.40 -6.86
N ASN A 42 -3.22 15.89 -7.98
CA ASN A 42 -4.15 15.19 -8.87
C ASN A 42 -3.48 13.96 -9.55
N THR A 43 -3.17 12.92 -8.79
CA THR A 43 -2.47 11.71 -9.28
C THR A 43 -3.29 10.44 -9.06
N TRP A 44 -4.63 10.58 -8.98
CA TRP A 44 -5.55 9.45 -8.83
C TRP A 44 -6.12 9.02 -10.19
N GLY A 45 -6.50 7.74 -10.33
CA GLY A 45 -7.11 7.23 -11.55
C GLY A 45 -6.08 6.71 -12.56
N LEU A 46 -6.47 6.65 -13.84
CA LEU A 46 -5.68 6.02 -14.90
C LEU A 46 -4.37 6.79 -15.17
N GLY A 47 -4.44 8.11 -15.41
CA GLY A 47 -3.27 8.97 -15.56
C GLY A 47 -2.46 9.23 -14.26
N GLY A 48 -2.85 8.62 -13.15
CA GLY A 48 -2.25 8.81 -11.83
C GLY A 48 -1.08 7.87 -11.52
N THR A 49 -0.09 8.31 -10.74
CA THR A 49 0.96 7.41 -10.24
C THR A 49 0.63 6.87 -8.84
N ARG A 50 0.98 5.61 -8.58
CA ARG A 50 0.82 5.02 -7.25
C ARG A 50 2.05 5.36 -6.44
N THR A 51 1.82 5.80 -5.21
CA THR A 51 2.90 6.25 -4.33
C THR A 51 3.07 5.25 -3.20
N ARG A 52 4.27 4.70 -3.03
CA ARG A 52 4.61 3.84 -1.89
C ARG A 52 4.40 4.59 -0.58
N VAL A 53 3.85 3.91 0.42
CA VAL A 53 3.67 4.51 1.76
C VAL A 53 4.64 3.84 2.73
N GLU A 54 5.87 4.36 2.76
CA GLU A 54 6.95 3.82 3.60
C GLU A 54 6.62 3.85 5.09
N SER A 55 5.90 4.88 5.54
CA SER A 55 5.63 5.11 6.96
C SER A 55 4.72 4.07 7.61
N THR A 56 3.99 3.26 6.84
CA THR A 56 3.04 2.26 7.38
C THR A 56 3.49 0.82 7.18
N LEU A 57 4.65 0.58 6.55
CA LEU A 57 5.11 -0.79 6.19
C LEU A 57 5.43 -1.64 7.43
N LYS A 58 5.76 -1.00 8.55
CA LYS A 58 6.13 -1.68 9.80
C LYS A 58 4.96 -1.91 10.74
N ASP A 59 3.90 -1.10 10.66
CA ASP A 59 2.76 -1.17 11.57
C ASP A 59 2.22 -2.59 11.76
N PRO A 60 2.07 -3.44 10.72
CA PRO A 60 1.51 -4.78 10.93
C PRO A 60 2.38 -5.69 11.80
N TYR A 61 3.70 -5.50 11.85
CA TYR A 61 4.55 -6.31 12.72
C TYR A 61 4.33 -5.94 14.20
N GLU A 62 4.12 -4.66 14.48
CA GLU A 62 3.82 -4.17 15.83
C GLU A 62 2.44 -4.67 16.28
N TRP A 63 1.41 -4.49 15.44
CA TRP A 63 0.06 -4.99 15.73
C TRP A 63 0.00 -6.51 15.89
N ASN A 64 0.86 -7.25 15.18
CA ASN A 64 0.93 -8.70 15.33
C ASN A 64 1.45 -9.12 16.71
N GLU A 65 2.48 -8.44 17.23
CA GLU A 65 2.96 -8.73 18.59
C GLU A 65 1.94 -8.28 19.65
N GLU A 66 1.20 -7.20 19.42
CA GLU A 66 0.08 -6.79 20.29
C GLU A 66 -1.07 -7.81 20.28
N ALA A 67 -1.46 -8.32 19.10
CA ALA A 67 -2.45 -9.37 18.95
C ALA A 67 -2.00 -10.65 19.68
N LYS A 68 -0.72 -11.02 19.52
CA LYS A 68 -0.10 -12.13 20.23
C LYS A 68 -0.12 -11.94 21.75
N ALA A 69 0.21 -10.75 22.24
CA ALA A 69 0.22 -10.43 23.67
C ALA A 69 -1.18 -10.40 24.28
N SER A 70 -2.17 -9.89 23.55
CA SER A 70 -3.57 -9.88 23.98
C SER A 70 -4.26 -11.24 23.84
N GLY A 71 -3.69 -12.15 23.04
CA GLY A 71 -4.22 -13.50 22.81
C GLY A 71 -5.42 -13.54 21.85
N VAL A 72 -5.71 -12.44 21.15
CA VAL A 72 -6.84 -12.33 20.22
C VAL A 72 -6.35 -11.79 18.89
N ARG A 73 -6.80 -12.39 17.78
CA ARG A 73 -6.47 -11.92 16.45
C ARG A 73 -7.13 -10.59 16.14
N THR A 74 -6.41 -9.71 15.46
CA THR A 74 -6.90 -8.35 15.18
C THR A 74 -7.15 -8.14 13.68
N ARG A 75 -8.25 -7.48 13.32
CA ARG A 75 -8.63 -7.21 11.93
C ARG A 75 -7.82 -6.04 11.33
N VAL A 76 -7.34 -6.24 10.11
CA VAL A 76 -6.57 -5.25 9.35
C VAL A 76 -7.15 -5.07 7.95
N PHE A 77 -7.68 -3.90 7.67
CA PHE A 77 -8.19 -3.58 6.33
C PHE A 77 -7.05 -3.21 5.38
N CYS A 78 -6.97 -3.91 4.25
CA CYS A 78 -6.00 -3.68 3.18
C CYS A 78 -6.74 -3.57 1.83
N ALA A 79 -6.84 -2.40 1.20
CA ALA A 79 -6.28 -1.11 1.57
C ALA A 79 -7.35 0.00 1.50
N SER A 80 -7.27 1.00 2.38
CA SER A 80 -8.26 2.08 2.43
C SER A 80 -8.00 3.20 1.43
N LEU A 81 -6.80 3.29 0.89
CA LEU A 81 -6.37 4.33 -0.05
C LEU A 81 -5.71 3.72 -1.29
N ALA A 82 -5.93 2.43 -1.55
CA ALA A 82 -5.46 1.72 -2.73
C ALA A 82 -6.36 0.51 -3.03
N ASP A 83 -6.18 -0.08 -4.20
CA ASP A 83 -6.66 -1.42 -4.51
C ASP A 83 -5.42 -2.28 -4.79
N VAL A 84 -5.19 -3.32 -3.98
CA VAL A 84 -3.93 -4.09 -4.06
C VAL A 84 -3.82 -4.95 -5.33
N PHE A 85 -4.95 -5.15 -6.01
CA PHE A 85 -5.06 -5.86 -7.29
C PHE A 85 -5.17 -4.92 -8.49
N ASP A 86 -4.98 -3.62 -8.30
CA ASP A 86 -4.79 -2.67 -9.40
C ASP A 86 -3.54 -3.03 -10.20
N ASP A 87 -3.63 -3.13 -11.52
CA ASP A 87 -2.57 -3.60 -12.42
C ASP A 87 -1.75 -2.47 -13.05
N HIS A 88 -1.90 -1.26 -12.53
CA HIS A 88 -1.23 -0.08 -13.06
C HIS A 88 0.30 -0.19 -13.04
N LEU A 89 0.95 0.23 -14.13
CA LEU A 89 2.38 0.02 -14.39
C LEU A 89 3.33 0.70 -13.39
N SER A 90 2.87 1.74 -12.68
CA SER A 90 3.66 2.38 -11.63
C SER A 90 3.75 1.58 -10.34
N ILE A 91 2.97 0.50 -10.19
CA ILE A 91 3.07 -0.40 -9.03
C ILE A 91 4.16 -1.44 -9.32
N GLN A 92 5.29 -1.27 -8.66
CA GLN A 92 6.43 -2.20 -8.75
C GLN A 92 6.06 -3.56 -8.14
N GLN A 93 6.55 -4.66 -8.70
CA GLN A 93 6.21 -6.01 -8.25
C GLN A 93 6.65 -6.23 -6.79
N GLU A 94 7.80 -5.68 -6.43
CA GLU A 94 8.41 -5.75 -5.10
C GLU A 94 7.48 -5.21 -4.01
N TRP A 95 6.61 -4.25 -4.36
CA TRP A 95 5.63 -3.67 -3.43
C TRP A 95 4.54 -4.66 -3.05
N ARG A 96 4.11 -5.48 -4.01
CA ARG A 96 3.13 -6.57 -3.80
C ARG A 96 3.79 -7.76 -3.11
N ASP A 97 5.01 -8.11 -3.50
CA ASP A 97 5.76 -9.18 -2.84
C ASP A 97 5.97 -8.85 -1.35
N GLU A 98 6.25 -7.59 -1.03
CA GLU A 98 6.33 -7.13 0.35
C GLU A 98 5.00 -7.12 1.09
N LEU A 99 3.90 -6.74 0.44
CA LEU A 99 2.56 -6.90 1.02
C LEU A 99 2.33 -8.36 1.45
N TRP A 100 2.52 -9.32 0.54
CA TRP A 100 2.23 -10.73 0.83
C TRP A 100 3.21 -11.34 1.83
N ARG A 101 4.47 -10.91 1.83
CA ARG A 101 5.44 -11.28 2.86
C ARG A 101 5.02 -10.77 4.23
N THR A 102 4.60 -9.51 4.33
CA THR A 102 4.08 -8.95 5.58
C THR A 102 2.89 -9.76 6.08
N VAL A 103 1.89 -10.03 5.22
CA VAL A 103 0.72 -10.84 5.58
C VAL A 103 1.11 -12.23 6.13
N ARG A 104 2.08 -12.90 5.49
CA ARG A 104 2.56 -14.21 5.93
C ARG A 104 3.28 -14.16 7.28
N GLN A 105 3.97 -13.06 7.57
CA GLN A 105 4.80 -12.91 8.78
C GLN A 105 4.06 -12.37 9.99
N THR A 106 2.81 -11.96 9.80
CA THR A 106 1.92 -11.46 10.83
C THR A 106 0.70 -12.38 10.97
N PRO A 107 0.93 -13.67 11.31
CA PRO A 107 -0.12 -14.67 11.28
C PRO A 107 -1.24 -14.40 12.27
N PHE A 108 -1.05 -13.55 13.29
CA PHE A 108 -2.06 -13.22 14.29
C PHE A 108 -2.98 -12.05 13.88
N LEU A 109 -2.82 -11.53 12.66
CA LEU A 109 -3.70 -10.50 12.10
C LEU A 109 -4.65 -11.09 11.05
N ASP A 110 -5.92 -10.71 11.09
CA ASP A 110 -6.92 -11.07 10.08
C ASP A 110 -7.00 -9.97 9.01
N TYR A 111 -6.41 -10.22 7.84
CA TYR A 111 -6.38 -9.27 6.74
C TYR A 111 -7.67 -9.31 5.93
N LEU A 112 -8.31 -8.15 5.82
CA LEU A 112 -9.49 -7.93 5.00
C LEU A 112 -9.02 -7.30 3.69
N VAL A 113 -8.80 -8.14 2.68
CA VAL A 113 -8.23 -7.70 1.40
C VAL A 113 -9.34 -7.45 0.40
N LEU A 114 -9.66 -6.18 0.16
CA LEU A 114 -10.80 -5.75 -0.64
C LEU A 114 -10.37 -5.27 -2.03
N THR A 115 -11.10 -5.69 -3.07
CA THR A 115 -10.86 -5.22 -4.43
C THR A 115 -12.14 -5.05 -5.25
N LYS A 116 -12.05 -4.29 -6.34
CA LYS A 116 -13.04 -4.28 -7.44
C LYS A 116 -12.56 -5.06 -8.67
N ARG A 117 -11.40 -5.71 -8.61
CA ARG A 117 -10.71 -6.38 -9.73
C ARG A 117 -10.38 -7.86 -9.43
N PRO A 118 -11.37 -8.69 -9.08
CA PRO A 118 -11.09 -10.10 -8.82
C PRO A 118 -10.51 -10.86 -10.03
N GLU A 119 -10.65 -10.33 -11.25
CA GLU A 119 -9.97 -10.85 -12.44
C GLU A 119 -8.45 -10.88 -12.32
N ASN A 120 -7.87 -10.07 -11.44
CA ASN A 120 -6.43 -9.99 -11.22
C ASN A 120 -5.94 -10.90 -10.08
N PHE A 121 -6.82 -11.67 -9.43
CA PHE A 121 -6.43 -12.59 -8.35
C PHE A 121 -5.37 -13.60 -8.82
N SER A 122 -5.60 -14.29 -9.92
CA SER A 122 -4.64 -15.28 -10.46
C SER A 122 -3.28 -14.70 -10.83
N LYS A 123 -3.23 -13.39 -11.13
CA LYS A 123 -2.00 -12.70 -11.53
C LYS A 123 -1.19 -12.19 -10.34
N PHE A 124 -1.85 -11.73 -9.28
CA PHE A 124 -1.19 -10.99 -8.20
C PHE A 124 -1.24 -11.66 -6.83
N LEU A 125 -1.95 -12.78 -6.68
CA LEU A 125 -1.75 -13.64 -5.51
C LEU A 125 -0.36 -14.28 -5.58
N PRO A 126 0.29 -14.51 -4.42
CA PRO A 126 1.65 -15.02 -4.38
C PRO A 126 1.69 -16.49 -4.81
N ALA A 127 2.83 -16.97 -5.29
CA ALA A 127 2.95 -18.34 -5.81
C ALA A 127 2.69 -19.43 -4.74
N ASP A 128 2.91 -19.11 -3.46
CA ASP A 128 2.64 -19.98 -2.31
C ASP A 128 1.21 -19.83 -1.75
N TRP A 129 0.29 -19.17 -2.47
CA TRP A 129 -1.09 -18.96 -2.03
C TRP A 129 -1.85 -20.26 -1.70
N GLY A 130 -1.63 -21.32 -2.49
CA GLY A 130 -2.28 -22.62 -2.29
C GLY A 130 -3.80 -22.52 -2.20
N GLU A 131 -4.36 -23.04 -1.10
CA GLU A 131 -5.80 -23.01 -0.78
C GLU A 131 -6.27 -21.69 -0.14
N GLY A 132 -5.43 -20.66 -0.17
CA GLY A 132 -5.62 -19.38 0.49
C GLY A 132 -5.01 -19.32 1.89
N TYR A 133 -4.50 -18.13 2.25
CA TYR A 133 -3.91 -17.90 3.56
C TYR A 133 -4.97 -17.94 4.67
N PRO A 134 -4.68 -18.59 5.80
CA PRO A 134 -5.62 -18.76 6.91
C PRO A 134 -5.97 -17.44 7.61
N ASN A 135 -5.14 -16.42 7.41
CA ASN A 135 -5.28 -15.10 8.00
C ASN A 135 -5.74 -14.03 6.99
N VAL A 136 -6.28 -14.43 5.84
CA VAL A 136 -6.78 -13.53 4.79
C VAL A 136 -8.22 -13.83 4.43
N CYS A 137 -9.03 -12.77 4.38
CA CYS A 137 -10.34 -12.74 3.74
C CYS A 137 -10.24 -11.98 2.42
N LEU A 138 -10.53 -12.65 1.32
CA LEU A 138 -10.68 -11.98 0.02
C LEU A 138 -12.08 -11.40 -0.07
N ILE A 139 -12.15 -10.09 -0.28
CA ILE A 139 -13.40 -9.34 -0.35
C ILE A 139 -13.52 -8.70 -1.72
N VAL A 140 -14.68 -8.87 -2.36
CA VAL A 140 -14.99 -8.12 -3.59
C VAL A 140 -16.05 -7.08 -3.32
N SER A 141 -15.86 -5.88 -3.87
CA SER A 141 -16.91 -4.88 -3.85
C SER A 141 -17.90 -5.09 -4.99
N THR A 142 -19.19 -4.98 -4.70
CA THR A 142 -20.27 -5.04 -5.69
C THR A 142 -21.26 -3.90 -5.41
N GLU A 143 -21.62 -3.14 -6.44
CA GLU A 143 -22.44 -1.93 -6.24
C GLU A 143 -23.88 -2.12 -6.73
N ARG A 144 -24.05 -2.98 -7.75
CA ARG A 144 -25.32 -3.36 -8.38
C ARG A 144 -25.22 -4.82 -8.83
N GLN A 145 -26.35 -5.38 -9.27
CA GLN A 145 -26.42 -6.76 -9.74
C GLN A 145 -25.39 -7.06 -10.85
N GLU A 146 -25.21 -6.15 -11.81
CA GLU A 146 -24.25 -6.30 -12.91
C GLU A 146 -22.82 -6.57 -12.39
N GLU A 147 -22.35 -5.79 -11.42
CA GLU A 147 -21.04 -6.02 -10.83
C GLU A 147 -21.00 -7.25 -9.92
N ALA A 148 -22.12 -7.63 -9.30
CA ALA A 148 -22.24 -8.87 -8.53
C ALA A 148 -22.05 -10.10 -9.42
N ASP A 149 -22.79 -10.17 -10.52
CA ASP A 149 -22.74 -11.28 -11.47
C ASP A 149 -21.37 -11.38 -12.17
N LEU A 150 -20.68 -10.26 -12.37
CA LEU A 150 -19.33 -10.26 -12.93
C LEU A 150 -18.26 -10.71 -11.93
N ARG A 151 -18.35 -10.26 -10.67
CA ARG A 151 -17.23 -10.34 -9.70
C ARG A 151 -17.35 -11.50 -8.73
N ILE A 152 -18.55 -11.86 -8.29
CA ILE A 152 -18.74 -12.94 -7.31
C ILE A 152 -18.24 -14.28 -7.87
N PRO A 153 -18.57 -14.70 -9.12
CA PRO A 153 -18.05 -15.95 -9.65
C PRO A 153 -16.52 -16.03 -9.68
N LYS A 154 -15.84 -14.90 -9.93
CA LYS A 154 -14.36 -14.83 -9.90
C LYS A 154 -13.80 -15.00 -8.49
N LEU A 155 -14.49 -14.46 -7.47
CA LEU A 155 -14.16 -14.70 -6.06
C LEU A 155 -14.35 -16.17 -5.68
N LEU A 156 -15.47 -16.77 -6.06
CA LEU A 156 -15.77 -18.17 -5.74
C LEU A 156 -14.79 -19.13 -6.42
N ALA A 157 -14.41 -18.85 -7.67
CA ALA A 157 -13.40 -19.63 -8.40
C ALA A 157 -11.97 -19.51 -7.86
N THR A 158 -11.70 -18.53 -6.99
CA THR A 158 -10.38 -18.32 -6.39
C THR A 158 -10.26 -19.09 -5.08
N PRO A 159 -9.18 -19.87 -4.84
CA PRO A 159 -8.95 -20.50 -3.55
C PRO A 159 -8.86 -19.45 -2.45
N ALA A 160 -9.69 -19.58 -1.41
CA ALA A 160 -9.70 -18.66 -0.27
C ALA A 160 -10.26 -19.36 0.96
N LYS A 161 -9.70 -19.03 2.12
CA LYS A 161 -10.22 -19.51 3.42
C LYS A 161 -11.45 -18.75 3.89
N TYR A 162 -11.54 -17.48 3.51
CA TYR A 162 -12.72 -16.65 3.75
C TYR A 162 -13.02 -15.80 2.52
N ARG A 163 -14.30 -15.76 2.13
CA ARG A 163 -14.83 -14.99 1.01
C ARG A 163 -15.85 -14.00 1.53
N GLY A 164 -15.59 -12.71 1.32
CA GLY A 164 -16.49 -11.65 1.74
C GLY A 164 -17.00 -10.80 0.58
N LEU A 165 -18.14 -10.14 0.79
CA LEU A 165 -18.62 -9.07 -0.08
C LEU A 165 -18.61 -7.74 0.66
N SER A 166 -18.16 -6.70 -0.03
CA SER A 166 -18.42 -5.32 0.35
C SER A 166 -19.42 -4.74 -0.64
N VAL A 167 -20.68 -4.78 -0.25
CA VAL A 167 -21.80 -4.24 -1.02
C VAL A 167 -21.83 -2.71 -0.82
N GLU A 168 -20.77 -2.06 -1.31
CA GLU A 168 -20.46 -0.66 -1.06
C GLU A 168 -19.77 0.07 -2.24
N PRO A 169 -20.26 1.27 -2.61
CA PRO A 169 -21.57 1.79 -2.22
C PRO A 169 -22.69 0.93 -2.82
N LEU A 170 -23.75 0.64 -2.07
CA LEU A 170 -24.93 -0.04 -2.61
C LEU A 170 -25.76 0.94 -3.44
N LEU A 171 -25.75 0.75 -4.76
CA LEU A 171 -26.31 1.66 -5.77
C LEU A 171 -27.50 1.08 -6.54
N GLY A 172 -27.89 -0.16 -6.25
CA GLY A 172 -29.05 -0.84 -6.83
C GLY A 172 -29.33 -2.12 -6.06
N GLU A 173 -30.53 -2.70 -6.23
CA GLU A 173 -30.84 -3.99 -5.63
C GLU A 173 -29.85 -5.08 -6.11
N ILE A 174 -29.44 -5.95 -5.19
CA ILE A 174 -28.59 -7.11 -5.47
C ILE A 174 -29.25 -8.34 -4.84
N ASP A 175 -29.58 -9.32 -5.67
CA ASP A 175 -29.96 -10.66 -5.25
C ASP A 175 -28.70 -11.52 -5.10
N LEU A 176 -28.46 -11.99 -3.88
CA LEU A 176 -27.34 -12.86 -3.52
C LEU A 176 -27.75 -14.32 -3.34
N SER A 177 -29.01 -14.68 -3.60
CA SER A 177 -29.55 -16.02 -3.32
C SER A 177 -28.75 -17.14 -3.99
N ALA A 178 -28.20 -16.88 -5.18
CA ALA A 178 -27.38 -17.85 -5.90
C ALA A 178 -25.97 -18.06 -5.31
N TYR A 179 -25.51 -17.15 -4.45
CA TYR A 179 -24.12 -17.11 -3.98
C TYR A 179 -23.99 -17.23 -2.45
N ILE A 180 -25.08 -17.01 -1.70
CA ILE A 180 -25.07 -16.80 -0.26
C ILE A 180 -24.38 -17.94 0.51
N GLU A 181 -24.55 -19.19 0.07
CA GLU A 181 -23.99 -20.37 0.73
C GLU A 181 -22.45 -20.40 0.71
N GLU A 182 -21.82 -19.83 -0.32
CA GLU A 182 -20.36 -19.82 -0.48
C GLU A 182 -19.68 -18.56 0.08
N LEU A 183 -20.47 -17.63 0.63
CA LEU A 183 -19.98 -16.39 1.23
C LEU A 183 -19.88 -16.55 2.76
N ASP A 184 -18.82 -16.00 3.33
CA ASP A 184 -18.53 -16.05 4.77
C ASP A 184 -18.86 -14.74 5.47
N TRP A 185 -18.98 -13.64 4.72
CA TRP A 185 -19.27 -12.32 5.30
C TRP A 185 -19.83 -11.33 4.28
N ILE A 186 -20.90 -10.62 4.65
CA ILE A 186 -21.51 -9.60 3.79
C ILE A 186 -21.55 -8.27 4.54
N ILE A 187 -20.91 -7.26 3.96
CA ILE A 187 -20.85 -5.89 4.47
C ILE A 187 -21.71 -5.00 3.56
N VAL A 188 -22.63 -4.23 4.13
CA VAL A 188 -23.51 -3.31 3.40
C VAL A 188 -23.30 -1.87 3.86
N GLY A 189 -23.24 -0.94 2.90
CA GLY A 189 -23.11 0.48 3.20
C GLY A 189 -23.41 1.41 2.04
N GLY A 190 -23.90 2.61 2.38
CA GLY A 190 -24.23 3.67 1.44
C GLY A 190 -23.01 4.49 0.99
N GLU A 191 -23.21 5.27 -0.09
CA GLU A 191 -22.16 6.15 -0.62
C GLU A 191 -21.84 7.31 0.36
N SER A 192 -20.56 7.48 0.66
CA SER A 192 -20.08 8.56 1.53
C SER A 192 -19.46 9.68 0.70
N THR A 193 -19.79 10.93 1.00
CA THR A 193 -19.07 12.10 0.48
C THR A 193 -17.91 12.47 1.40
N GLN A 194 -16.73 12.60 0.80
CA GLN A 194 -15.64 13.42 1.32
C GLN A 194 -15.35 14.51 0.27
N GLY A 195 -15.16 15.76 0.68
CA GLY A 195 -14.90 16.85 -0.26
C GLY A 195 -16.12 17.26 -1.10
N LYS A 196 -15.95 17.43 -2.41
CA LYS A 196 -16.96 18.02 -3.33
C LYS A 196 -17.95 17.03 -3.95
N GLY A 197 -17.79 15.72 -3.71
CA GLY A 197 -18.64 14.68 -4.28
C GLY A 197 -20.11 14.77 -3.84
N LYS A 198 -21.02 14.16 -4.63
CA LYS A 198 -22.44 14.02 -4.29
C LYS A 198 -22.77 12.53 -4.08
N ALA A 199 -23.02 12.14 -2.83
CA ALA A 199 -23.40 10.76 -2.50
C ALA A 199 -24.78 10.46 -3.05
N ARG A 200 -24.89 9.31 -3.69
CA ARG A 200 -26.16 8.72 -4.11
C ARG A 200 -26.82 8.02 -2.90
N PRO A 201 -28.13 8.17 -2.71
CA PRO A 201 -28.86 7.49 -1.66
C PRO A 201 -28.94 5.98 -1.94
N MET A 202 -29.01 5.19 -0.87
CA MET A 202 -29.24 3.75 -0.90
C MET A 202 -30.66 3.48 -0.40
N GLU A 203 -31.47 2.73 -1.16
CA GLU A 203 -32.82 2.35 -0.73
C GLU A 203 -32.76 1.40 0.49
N PRO A 204 -33.63 1.56 1.52
CA PRO A 204 -33.50 0.80 2.76
C PRO A 204 -33.87 -0.66 2.54
N GLU A 205 -34.83 -0.90 1.64
CA GLU A 205 -35.27 -2.23 1.22
C GLU A 205 -34.12 -3.07 0.64
N TRP A 206 -33.16 -2.46 -0.07
CA TRP A 206 -32.01 -3.21 -0.59
C TRP A 206 -31.15 -3.76 0.54
N ALA A 207 -30.88 -2.96 1.57
CA ALA A 207 -30.12 -3.39 2.74
C ALA A 207 -30.90 -4.41 3.58
N ARG A 208 -32.22 -4.23 3.74
CA ARG A 208 -33.11 -5.16 4.46
C ARG A 208 -33.16 -6.53 3.80
N LYS A 209 -33.35 -6.59 2.47
CA LYS A 209 -33.35 -7.85 1.72
C LYS A 209 -32.05 -8.64 1.91
N ILE A 210 -30.89 -7.96 1.83
CA ILE A 210 -29.59 -8.60 2.05
C ILE A 210 -29.46 -9.09 3.50
N ARG A 211 -29.86 -8.27 4.48
CA ARG A 211 -29.87 -8.66 5.91
C ARG A 211 -30.72 -9.91 6.14
N ASP A 212 -31.94 -9.92 5.64
CA ASP A 212 -32.91 -10.99 5.88
C ASP A 212 -32.45 -12.29 5.22
N LEU A 213 -31.87 -12.20 4.02
CA LEU A 213 -31.23 -13.35 3.37
C LEU A 213 -30.04 -13.88 4.19
N CYS A 214 -29.18 -13.00 4.70
CA CYS A 214 -28.08 -13.45 5.57
C CYS A 214 -28.59 -14.14 6.83
N GLN A 215 -29.63 -13.62 7.48
CA GLN A 215 -30.24 -14.22 8.66
C GLN A 215 -30.84 -15.60 8.35
N GLN A 216 -31.56 -15.72 7.23
CA GLN A 216 -32.16 -16.98 6.80
C GLN A 216 -31.11 -18.09 6.59
N HIS A 217 -29.93 -17.72 6.08
CA HIS A 217 -28.84 -18.66 5.80
C HIS A 217 -27.76 -18.72 6.89
N GLY A 218 -27.98 -18.05 8.05
CA GLY A 218 -27.01 -18.03 9.15
C GLY A 218 -25.66 -17.40 8.80
N LYS A 219 -25.63 -16.46 7.84
CA LYS A 219 -24.41 -15.80 7.37
C LYS A 219 -24.14 -14.50 8.15
N PRO A 220 -22.87 -14.21 8.52
CA PRO A 220 -22.50 -12.95 9.16
C PRO A 220 -22.85 -11.73 8.29
N PHE A 221 -23.63 -10.82 8.86
CA PHE A 221 -24.06 -9.57 8.22
C PHE A 221 -23.56 -8.35 8.99
N PHE A 222 -22.91 -7.43 8.28
CA PHE A 222 -22.41 -6.18 8.82
C PHE A 222 -23.05 -4.99 8.10
N PHE A 223 -23.90 -4.25 8.81
CA PHE A 223 -24.39 -2.96 8.33
C PHE A 223 -23.46 -1.86 8.80
N LYS A 224 -22.73 -1.26 7.86
CA LYS A 224 -21.74 -0.24 8.18
C LYS A 224 -22.40 1.11 8.43
N GLN A 225 -23.03 1.67 7.40
CA GLN A 225 -23.67 2.99 7.48
C GLN A 225 -24.57 3.28 6.28
N TRP A 226 -25.41 4.32 6.43
CA TRP A 226 -26.18 4.93 5.34
C TRP A 226 -25.36 5.85 4.42
N GLY A 227 -24.07 6.04 4.71
CA GLY A 227 -23.20 6.97 3.99
C GLY A 227 -23.50 8.43 4.37
N SER A 228 -23.58 9.33 3.40
CA SER A 228 -23.90 10.75 3.66
C SER A 228 -25.39 11.08 3.75
N TRP A 229 -26.24 10.05 3.78
CA TRP A 229 -27.68 10.14 3.98
C TRP A 229 -28.05 9.60 5.37
N THR A 230 -29.18 10.03 5.90
CA THR A 230 -29.78 9.49 7.12
C THR A 230 -31.31 9.45 6.98
N LEU A 231 -31.91 8.49 7.68
CA LEU A 231 -33.36 8.33 7.81
C LEU A 231 -33.96 9.26 8.89
N GLU A 232 -33.11 9.85 9.75
CA GLU A 232 -33.55 10.75 10.81
C GLU A 232 -33.44 12.22 10.39
N ARG A 233 -34.50 12.99 10.63
CA ARG A 233 -34.49 14.44 10.42
C ARG A 233 -33.66 15.12 11.51
N GLN A 234 -32.42 15.46 11.21
CA GLN A 234 -31.61 16.32 12.08
C GLN A 234 -31.67 17.80 11.66
N PRO A 235 -31.59 18.77 12.61
CA PRO A 235 -31.54 20.19 12.31
C PRO A 235 -30.38 20.51 11.34
N GLY A 236 -30.66 21.21 10.24
CA GLY A 236 -29.66 21.57 9.23
C GLY A 236 -29.52 20.63 8.02
N GLY A 237 -30.42 19.65 7.84
CA GLY A 237 -30.50 18.85 6.61
C GLY A 237 -30.87 19.73 5.42
N VAL A 238 -30.03 19.75 4.38
CA VAL A 238 -30.11 20.73 3.27
C VAL A 238 -30.80 20.16 2.03
N GLU A 239 -30.76 18.84 1.84
CA GLU A 239 -31.34 18.15 0.68
C GLU A 239 -32.18 16.95 1.15
N THR A 240 -33.32 16.74 0.50
CA THR A 240 -34.19 15.58 0.74
C THR A 240 -34.26 14.68 -0.48
N HIS A 241 -34.41 13.37 -0.26
CA HIS A 241 -34.69 12.39 -1.31
C HIS A 241 -35.87 11.53 -0.87
N ASN A 242 -36.76 11.19 -1.79
CA ASN A 242 -37.82 10.21 -1.54
C ASN A 242 -37.30 8.86 -2.02
N CYS A 243 -37.42 7.83 -1.18
CA CYS A 243 -37.24 6.45 -1.65
C CYS A 243 -38.18 6.15 -2.83
N ALA A 244 -37.86 5.11 -3.59
CA ALA A 244 -38.71 4.65 -4.68
C ALA A 244 -40.15 4.31 -4.24
N SER A 245 -40.38 3.91 -2.98
CA SER A 245 -41.73 3.67 -2.44
C SER A 245 -42.49 4.95 -2.07
N GLY A 246 -41.81 6.10 -1.97
CA GLY A 246 -42.37 7.38 -1.54
C GLY A 246 -42.63 7.50 -0.03
N GLU A 247 -42.38 6.45 0.75
CA GLU A 247 -42.72 6.35 2.18
C GLU A 247 -41.62 6.87 3.11
N ILE A 248 -40.38 6.97 2.62
CA ILE A 248 -39.18 7.26 3.41
C ILE A 248 -38.50 8.50 2.84
N LEU A 249 -38.41 9.54 3.67
CA LEU A 249 -37.72 10.79 3.37
C LEU A 249 -36.29 10.74 3.91
N TYR A 250 -35.31 10.85 3.04
CA TYR A 250 -33.90 10.96 3.42
C TYR A 250 -33.51 12.41 3.66
N TYR A 251 -32.52 12.60 4.53
CA TYR A 251 -31.86 13.89 4.72
C TYR A 251 -30.37 13.76 4.46
N ARG A 252 -29.81 14.63 3.62
CA ARG A 252 -28.36 14.73 3.43
C ARG A 252 -27.75 15.51 4.59
N HIS A 253 -26.71 14.93 5.23
CA HIS A 253 -26.01 15.55 6.36
C HIS A 253 -24.49 15.59 6.16
N GLN A 254 -23.84 16.64 6.68
CA GLN A 254 -22.42 16.92 6.47
C GLN A 254 -21.48 16.38 7.57
N LYS A 255 -21.93 15.59 8.56
CA LYS A 255 -21.06 15.09 9.64
C LYS A 255 -21.39 13.66 10.10
N LYS A 256 -20.36 13.01 10.67
CA LYS A 256 -20.14 11.60 11.07
C LYS A 256 -21.16 10.95 12.06
N LYS A 257 -22.45 11.33 12.07
CA LYS A 257 -23.48 10.75 12.97
C LYS A 257 -24.51 9.88 12.26
N ASN A 258 -24.25 9.46 11.02
CA ASN A 258 -25.23 8.73 10.20
C ASN A 258 -25.13 7.21 10.40
N GLY A 259 -25.78 6.75 11.47
CA GLY A 259 -26.44 5.44 11.63
C GLY A 259 -25.70 4.16 11.24
N HIS A 260 -25.19 3.45 12.24
CA HIS A 260 -24.94 1.98 12.19
C HIS A 260 -26.22 1.18 12.43
N LEU A 261 -27.36 1.88 12.51
CA LEU A 261 -28.65 1.29 12.76
C LEU A 261 -29.34 1.00 11.45
N LEU A 262 -29.68 -0.26 11.24
CA LEU A 262 -30.67 -0.70 10.26
C LEU A 262 -31.91 -1.10 11.05
N ASP A 263 -33.01 -0.39 10.85
CA ASP A 263 -34.27 -0.58 11.60
C ASP A 263 -34.09 -0.51 13.13
N GLY A 264 -33.28 0.45 13.59
CA GLY A 264 -33.03 0.68 15.02
C GLY A 264 -32.10 -0.33 15.69
N LYS A 265 -31.50 -1.27 14.94
CA LYS A 265 -30.58 -2.28 15.46
C LYS A 265 -29.19 -2.17 14.85
N VAL A 266 -28.18 -2.43 15.67
CA VAL A 266 -26.79 -2.56 15.21
C VAL A 266 -26.60 -3.96 14.63
N HIS A 267 -25.98 -4.03 13.45
CA HIS A 267 -25.60 -5.29 12.81
C HIS A 267 -24.11 -5.26 12.50
N GLN A 268 -23.30 -6.00 13.27
CA GLN A 268 -21.84 -5.95 13.14
C GLN A 268 -21.19 -7.35 13.19
N ASP A 269 -21.93 -8.37 12.77
CA ASP A 269 -21.46 -9.74 12.80
C ASP A 269 -20.26 -9.93 11.84
N HIS A 270 -19.29 -10.76 12.23
CA HIS A 270 -18.12 -11.09 11.43
C HIS A 270 -17.51 -12.44 11.84
N PRO A 271 -16.78 -13.14 10.94
CA PRO A 271 -16.15 -14.43 11.26
C PRO A 271 -14.77 -14.33 11.94
N PHE A 272 -14.26 -13.12 12.17
CA PHE A 272 -12.89 -12.84 12.67
C PHE A 272 -12.82 -12.56 14.17
N GLY A 273 -11.59 -12.36 14.69
CA GLY A 273 -11.37 -12.08 16.12
C GLY A 273 -11.25 -13.35 16.97
N LYS A 274 -10.77 -14.44 16.36
CA LYS A 274 -10.60 -15.72 17.05
C LYS A 274 -9.52 -15.60 18.14
N PRO A 275 -9.69 -16.24 19.30
CA PRO A 275 -8.61 -16.42 20.25
C PRO A 275 -7.43 -17.13 19.59
N ILE A 276 -6.21 -16.75 19.95
CA ILE A 276 -4.99 -17.39 19.50
C ILE A 276 -4.76 -18.62 20.39
N SER A 277 -4.87 -19.82 19.81
CA SER A 277 -4.64 -21.06 20.55
C SER A 277 -3.14 -21.35 20.73
N PRO A 278 -2.75 -22.19 21.70
CA PRO A 278 -1.38 -22.68 21.80
C PRO A 278 -0.89 -23.37 20.51
N THR A 279 -1.80 -24.03 19.79
CA THR A 279 -1.51 -24.65 18.49
C THR A 279 -1.18 -23.60 17.42
N ASP A 280 -1.90 -22.48 17.39
CA ASP A 280 -1.62 -21.37 16.46
C ASP A 280 -0.25 -20.75 16.74
N LEU A 281 0.11 -20.57 18.02
CA LEU A 281 1.43 -20.09 18.43
C LEU A 281 2.55 -21.06 17.99
N ALA A 282 2.35 -22.36 18.19
CA ALA A 282 3.32 -23.38 17.79
C ALA A 282 3.47 -23.42 16.26
N ALA A 283 2.36 -23.37 15.52
CA ALA A 283 2.36 -23.35 14.06
C ALA A 283 3.10 -22.11 13.51
N ALA A 284 2.85 -20.93 14.07
CA ALA A 284 3.50 -19.67 13.66
C ALA A 284 5.04 -19.70 13.85
N ASN A 285 5.53 -20.42 14.86
CA ASN A 285 6.97 -20.57 15.09
C ASN A 285 7.58 -21.75 14.29
N SER A 286 6.78 -22.63 13.70
CA SER A 286 7.29 -23.76 12.91
C SER A 286 7.57 -23.38 11.45
N LEU A 287 8.49 -24.11 10.80
CA LEU A 287 8.69 -24.05 9.35
C LEU A 287 7.85 -25.14 8.66
N THR A 288 7.14 -24.74 7.61
CA THR A 288 6.55 -25.66 6.63
C THR A 288 7.63 -26.42 5.87
N ASP A 289 7.29 -27.54 5.21
CA ASP A 289 8.26 -28.31 4.43
C ASP A 289 8.96 -27.49 3.32
N PRO A 290 8.25 -26.65 2.54
CA PRO A 290 8.91 -25.77 1.55
C PRO A 290 9.79 -24.69 2.20
N GLU A 291 9.44 -24.21 3.38
CA GLU A 291 10.31 -23.28 4.13
C GLU A 291 11.54 -23.97 4.69
N ARG A 292 11.42 -25.23 5.12
CA ARG A 292 12.53 -26.05 5.59
C ARG A 292 13.52 -26.35 4.46
N GLU A 293 13.03 -26.65 3.27
CA GLU A 293 13.87 -26.82 2.08
C GLU A 293 14.61 -25.51 1.74
N ARG A 294 13.90 -24.38 1.70
CA ARG A 294 14.51 -23.05 1.51
C ARG A 294 15.54 -22.75 2.60
N TRP A 295 15.24 -23.07 3.85
CA TRP A 295 16.15 -22.89 4.98
C TRP A 295 17.43 -23.69 4.77
N THR A 296 17.32 -25.00 4.51
CA THR A 296 18.46 -25.88 4.28
C THR A 296 19.32 -25.40 3.11
N HIS A 297 18.69 -25.04 1.99
CA HIS A 297 19.38 -24.54 0.80
C HIS A 297 20.15 -23.25 1.07
N ASN A 298 19.50 -22.23 1.66
CA ASN A 298 20.13 -20.95 1.90
C ASN A 298 21.19 -21.02 3.01
N LEU A 299 20.96 -21.82 4.05
CA LEU A 299 21.94 -22.02 5.11
C LEU A 299 23.20 -22.71 4.59
N ALA A 300 23.07 -23.67 3.67
CA ALA A 300 24.21 -24.30 3.01
C ALA A 300 25.04 -23.26 2.23
N ILE A 301 24.41 -22.40 1.42
CA ILE A 301 25.10 -21.31 0.69
C ILE A 301 25.88 -20.40 1.65
N VAL A 302 25.30 -20.05 2.79
CA VAL A 302 25.95 -19.19 3.79
C VAL A 302 27.11 -19.90 4.46
N ARG A 303 26.97 -21.18 4.85
CA ARG A 303 28.00 -21.98 5.53
C ARG A 303 29.16 -22.38 4.64
N GLU A 304 28.89 -22.69 3.38
CA GLU A 304 29.92 -22.97 2.38
C GLU A 304 30.80 -21.75 2.12
N GLY A 305 30.33 -20.54 2.47
CA GLY A 305 31.12 -19.33 2.40
C GLY A 305 31.67 -19.08 1.01
N ALA A 306 30.85 -19.37 -0.02
CA ALA A 306 31.30 -19.39 -1.41
C ALA A 306 32.06 -18.11 -1.76
N ASP A 307 33.06 -18.21 -2.65
CA ASP A 307 33.94 -17.16 -3.18
C ASP A 307 33.24 -15.89 -3.75
N ALA A 308 31.92 -15.82 -3.62
CA ALA A 308 31.01 -14.80 -4.08
C ALA A 308 30.16 -14.24 -2.92
N PHE A 309 30.61 -13.12 -2.31
CA PHE A 309 29.90 -12.42 -1.22
C PHE A 309 28.42 -12.14 -1.53
N PHE A 310 28.09 -11.89 -2.81
CA PHE A 310 26.72 -11.59 -3.24
C PHE A 310 25.78 -12.79 -3.10
N ARG A 311 26.27 -14.03 -3.22
CA ARG A 311 25.47 -15.24 -3.00
C ARG A 311 25.14 -15.41 -1.53
N VAL A 312 26.15 -15.22 -0.67
CA VAL A 312 25.97 -15.23 0.79
C VAL A 312 24.98 -14.14 1.21
N GLY A 313 25.14 -12.92 0.70
CA GLY A 313 24.22 -11.82 0.95
C GLY A 313 22.79 -12.11 0.50
N ALA A 314 22.61 -12.68 -0.69
CA ALA A 314 21.29 -13.07 -1.19
C ALA A 314 20.64 -14.16 -0.34
N ALA A 315 21.40 -15.18 0.07
CA ALA A 315 20.91 -16.24 0.93
C ALA A 315 20.55 -15.75 2.34
N LEU A 316 21.39 -14.91 2.94
CA LEU A 316 21.09 -14.23 4.20
C LEU A 316 19.83 -13.36 4.10
N LYS A 317 19.64 -12.68 2.96
CA LYS A 317 18.45 -11.88 2.69
C LYS A 317 17.20 -12.76 2.70
N VAL A 318 17.22 -13.91 2.03
CA VAL A 318 16.10 -14.87 2.04
C VAL A 318 15.82 -15.36 3.46
N ILE A 319 16.84 -15.81 4.19
CA ILE A 319 16.68 -16.30 5.57
C ILE A 319 16.06 -15.23 6.48
N ARG A 320 16.56 -13.99 6.39
CA ARG A 320 16.07 -12.85 7.18
C ARG A 320 14.65 -12.49 6.78
N ASP A 321 14.45 -12.23 5.50
CA ASP A 321 13.22 -11.65 4.97
C ASP A 321 12.08 -12.66 5.01
N ASP A 322 12.31 -13.98 4.96
CA ASP A 322 11.28 -15.00 5.15
C ASP A 322 11.19 -15.54 6.59
N ARG A 323 12.00 -14.99 7.51
CA ARG A 323 12.09 -15.44 8.91
C ARG A 323 12.29 -16.96 9.03
N LEU A 324 13.17 -17.52 8.21
CA LEU A 324 13.42 -18.97 8.18
C LEU A 324 14.14 -19.47 9.45
N TYR A 325 14.68 -18.57 10.26
CA TYR A 325 15.31 -18.86 11.54
C TYR A 325 14.32 -19.06 12.70
N ARG A 326 13.03 -18.73 12.52
CA ARG A 326 12.04 -18.59 13.61
C ARG A 326 11.73 -19.85 14.41
N ALA A 327 12.05 -21.03 13.86
CA ALA A 327 11.85 -22.30 14.55
C ALA A 327 12.82 -22.50 15.71
N ASP A 328 14.05 -22.03 15.55
CA ASP A 328 15.14 -22.30 16.49
C ASP A 328 15.66 -21.02 17.18
N HIS A 329 15.42 -19.85 16.58
CA HIS A 329 15.95 -18.57 17.05
C HIS A 329 14.86 -17.50 17.16
N PRO A 330 14.82 -16.73 18.27
CA PRO A 330 13.80 -15.70 18.46
C PRO A 330 14.03 -14.49 17.55
N SER A 331 15.26 -14.22 17.13
CA SER A 331 15.59 -13.13 16.21
C SER A 331 16.64 -13.52 15.18
N PHE A 332 16.68 -12.76 14.07
CA PHE A 332 17.72 -12.91 13.04
C PHE A 332 19.12 -12.64 13.61
N GLU A 333 19.21 -11.78 14.62
CA GLU A 333 20.47 -11.45 15.29
C GLU A 333 21.00 -12.63 16.11
N ASP A 334 20.11 -13.32 16.83
CA ASP A 334 20.46 -14.53 17.56
C ASP A 334 20.92 -15.62 16.60
N PHE A 335 20.18 -15.83 15.50
CA PHE A 335 20.61 -16.72 14.43
C PHE A 335 22.00 -16.38 13.90
N CYS A 336 22.27 -15.13 13.53
CA CYS A 336 23.58 -14.74 13.00
C CYS A 336 24.70 -15.02 14.00
N ARG A 337 24.48 -14.73 15.28
CA ARG A 337 25.48 -14.93 16.34
C ARG A 337 25.71 -16.42 16.61
N ASP A 338 24.64 -17.18 16.79
CA ASP A 338 24.69 -18.54 17.33
C ASP A 338 25.03 -19.57 16.23
N GLU A 339 24.51 -19.40 15.01
CA GLU A 339 24.72 -20.34 13.90
C GLU A 339 25.89 -19.97 12.97
N LEU A 340 26.18 -18.68 12.82
CA LEU A 340 27.17 -18.19 11.84
C LEU A 340 28.39 -17.54 12.49
N GLY A 341 28.36 -17.24 13.80
CA GLY A 341 29.41 -16.45 14.45
C GLY A 341 29.56 -15.03 13.88
N LEU A 342 28.50 -14.49 13.26
CA LEU A 342 28.48 -13.19 12.61
C LEU A 342 27.69 -12.18 13.43
N SER A 343 28.17 -10.93 13.47
CA SER A 343 27.32 -9.84 13.94
C SER A 343 26.20 -9.56 12.92
N LYS A 344 25.03 -9.15 13.40
CA LYS A 344 23.93 -8.65 12.55
C LYS A 344 24.37 -7.56 11.58
N THR A 345 25.27 -6.68 12.03
CA THR A 345 25.85 -5.62 11.20
C THR A 345 26.63 -6.19 10.02
N HIS A 346 27.43 -7.23 10.24
CA HIS A 346 28.15 -7.90 9.17
C HIS A 346 27.19 -8.61 8.20
N ALA A 347 26.20 -9.34 8.71
CA ALA A 347 25.19 -9.98 7.87
C ALA A 347 24.41 -8.97 7.01
N ASN A 348 23.99 -7.84 7.60
CA ASN A 348 23.30 -6.77 6.87
C ASN A 348 24.17 -6.14 5.78
N ARG A 349 25.48 -5.99 6.01
CA ARG A 349 26.42 -5.50 4.99
C ARG A 349 26.47 -6.43 3.78
N GLN A 350 26.57 -7.73 4.01
CA GLN A 350 26.54 -8.74 2.93
C GLN A 350 25.23 -8.67 2.14
N ILE A 351 24.08 -8.57 2.83
CA ILE A 351 22.75 -8.44 2.20
C ILE A 351 22.66 -7.16 1.35
N ILE A 352 23.10 -6.03 1.88
CA ILE A 352 23.05 -4.76 1.15
C ILE A 352 23.94 -4.82 -0.09
N ALA A 353 25.14 -5.39 0.04
CA ALA A 353 26.08 -5.54 -1.05
C ALA A 353 25.57 -6.49 -2.16
N SER A 354 24.83 -7.54 -1.80
CA SER A 354 24.22 -8.43 -2.81
C SER A 354 23.13 -7.73 -3.63
N VAL A 355 22.33 -6.86 -3.00
CA VAL A 355 21.30 -6.07 -3.72
C VAL A 355 21.96 -5.14 -4.73
N VAL A 356 23.03 -4.44 -4.34
CA VAL A 356 23.81 -3.61 -5.28
C VAL A 356 24.36 -4.44 -6.44
N HIS A 357 24.89 -5.63 -6.14
CA HIS A 357 25.43 -6.51 -7.17
C HIS A 357 24.36 -6.99 -8.16
N GLU A 358 23.17 -7.32 -7.68
CA GLU A 358 22.01 -7.71 -8.50
C GLU A 358 21.53 -6.54 -9.39
N ASP A 359 21.41 -5.34 -8.83
CA ASP A 359 21.01 -4.12 -9.53
C ASP A 359 21.91 -3.78 -10.73
N LEU A 360 23.22 -3.97 -10.54
CA LEU A 360 24.22 -3.78 -11.58
C LEU A 360 24.20 -4.95 -12.59
N GLY A 361 23.98 -6.18 -12.12
CA GLY A 361 23.96 -7.40 -12.94
C GLY A 361 22.80 -7.50 -13.92
N LYS A 362 21.56 -7.17 -13.51
CA LYS A 362 20.33 -7.23 -14.35
C LYS A 362 20.39 -6.38 -15.63
N MET A 363 21.36 -5.47 -15.72
CA MET A 363 21.47 -4.46 -16.78
C MET A 363 22.69 -4.68 -17.67
N ALA A 364 23.76 -5.27 -17.11
CA ALA A 364 24.90 -5.71 -17.90
C ALA A 364 24.51 -6.72 -19.01
N SER A 365 23.36 -7.40 -18.85
CA SER A 365 22.79 -8.31 -19.86
C SER A 365 21.91 -7.62 -20.91
N LYS A 366 21.50 -6.36 -20.73
CA LYS A 366 20.62 -5.63 -21.67
C LYS A 366 21.38 -4.63 -22.56
N ASP A 367 22.49 -4.09 -22.07
CA ASP A 367 23.24 -3.02 -22.74
C ASP A 367 24.47 -3.55 -23.51
N ALA A 368 24.29 -4.57 -24.35
CA ALA A 368 25.38 -5.14 -25.15
C ALA A 368 25.96 -4.14 -26.19
N GLU A 369 25.22 -3.09 -26.55
CA GLU A 369 25.61 -2.13 -27.59
C GLU A 369 26.38 -0.89 -27.08
N SER A 370 26.42 -0.62 -25.76
CA SER A 370 27.04 0.60 -25.22
C SER A 370 28.46 0.40 -24.65
N GLY A 371 29.08 -0.76 -24.87
CA GLY A 371 30.44 -1.03 -24.38
C GLY A 371 30.52 -1.05 -22.84
N GLY A 372 29.41 -1.33 -22.16
CA GLY A 372 29.29 -1.40 -20.71
C GLY A 372 29.97 -2.63 -20.14
N PHE A 373 31.00 -2.42 -19.34
CA PHE A 373 31.89 -3.45 -18.80
C PHE A 373 31.09 -4.43 -17.93
N GLY A 374 31.07 -5.72 -18.31
CA GLY A 374 30.52 -6.83 -17.51
C GLY A 374 31.28 -7.12 -16.19
N ILE A 375 32.01 -6.12 -15.66
CA ILE A 375 32.78 -6.21 -14.43
C ILE A 375 31.92 -5.67 -13.29
N LEU A 376 31.50 -6.57 -12.40
CA LEU A 376 30.76 -6.25 -11.18
C LEU A 376 31.72 -6.04 -9.99
N PRO A 377 31.24 -5.42 -8.88
CA PRO A 377 32.03 -5.30 -7.66
C PRO A 377 32.55 -6.67 -7.20
N ARG A 378 33.85 -6.76 -6.92
CA ARG A 378 34.54 -8.02 -6.60
C ARG A 378 34.35 -8.46 -5.16
N ASN A 379 34.03 -7.52 -4.27
CA ASN A 379 33.84 -7.78 -2.86
C ASN A 379 32.79 -6.82 -2.26
N GLU A 380 32.32 -7.17 -1.05
CA GLU A 380 31.37 -6.36 -0.28
C GLU A 380 31.84 -4.93 -0.08
N ALA A 381 33.14 -4.73 0.16
CA ALA A 381 33.71 -3.42 0.44
C ALA A 381 33.56 -2.44 -0.74
N GLN A 382 33.65 -2.93 -1.99
CA GLN A 382 33.39 -2.13 -3.19
C GLN A 382 31.90 -1.86 -3.39
N ALA A 383 31.02 -2.82 -3.09
CA ALA A 383 29.58 -2.66 -3.29
C ALA A 383 28.92 -1.74 -2.23
N ARG A 384 29.42 -1.76 -0.99
CA ARG A 384 28.82 -1.06 0.15
C ARG A 384 28.65 0.46 -0.03
N PRO A 385 29.61 1.22 -0.56
CA PRO A 385 29.41 2.66 -0.78
C PRO A 385 28.27 2.96 -1.75
N LEU A 386 28.10 2.15 -2.79
CA LEU A 386 27.04 2.33 -3.79
C LEU A 386 25.64 2.20 -3.18
N ALA A 387 25.49 1.38 -2.13
CA ALA A 387 24.21 1.20 -1.45
C ALA A 387 23.65 2.49 -0.84
N LYS A 388 24.48 3.51 -0.59
CA LYS A 388 24.05 4.82 -0.12
C LYS A 388 23.20 5.57 -1.14
N LEU A 389 23.37 5.26 -2.43
CA LEU A 389 22.59 5.84 -3.52
C LEU A 389 21.27 5.07 -3.63
N LYS A 390 20.15 5.73 -3.35
CA LYS A 390 18.82 5.08 -3.27
C LYS A 390 18.30 4.62 -4.64
N ARG A 391 18.61 5.36 -5.72
CA ARG A 391 18.14 5.05 -7.07
C ARG A 391 19.12 4.13 -7.80
N VAL A 392 18.59 3.13 -8.48
CA VAL A 392 19.40 2.14 -9.23
C VAL A 392 20.21 2.83 -10.33
N GLU A 393 19.64 3.84 -10.98
CA GLU A 393 20.29 4.65 -12.02
C GLU A 393 21.50 5.41 -11.48
N GLN A 394 21.42 5.90 -10.24
CA GLN A 394 22.56 6.55 -9.57
C GLN A 394 23.65 5.54 -9.26
N ARG A 395 23.29 4.34 -8.76
CA ARG A 395 24.24 3.24 -8.52
C ARG A 395 24.98 2.87 -9.81
N ARG A 396 24.27 2.79 -10.94
CA ARG A 396 24.85 2.50 -12.26
C ARG A 396 25.80 3.58 -12.72
N ARG A 397 25.37 4.85 -12.65
CA ARG A 397 26.21 5.98 -13.03
C ARG A 397 27.51 6.00 -12.24
N ALA A 398 27.41 5.79 -10.92
CA ALA A 398 28.56 5.71 -10.03
C ALA A 398 29.52 4.58 -10.44
N TRP A 399 28.98 3.37 -10.64
CA TRP A 399 29.81 2.23 -11.02
C TRP A 399 30.46 2.40 -12.39
N GLY A 400 29.72 2.93 -13.38
CA GLY A 400 30.26 3.24 -14.71
C GLY A 400 31.42 4.22 -14.67
N GLU A 401 31.31 5.25 -13.82
CA GLU A 401 32.38 6.23 -13.61
C GLU A 401 33.61 5.62 -12.90
N VAL A 402 33.39 4.76 -11.90
CA VAL A 402 34.49 4.00 -11.27
C VAL A 402 35.24 3.16 -12.29
N LEU A 403 34.52 2.43 -13.16
CA LEU A 403 35.15 1.60 -14.20
C LEU A 403 35.88 2.45 -15.23
N GLN A 404 35.36 3.63 -15.56
CA GLN A 404 36.02 4.55 -16.47
C GLN A 404 37.35 5.07 -15.89
N ARG A 405 37.34 5.55 -14.64
CA ARG A 405 38.56 5.97 -13.94
C ARG A 405 39.57 4.82 -13.79
N ALA A 406 39.09 3.60 -13.57
CA ALA A 406 39.95 2.42 -13.50
C ALA A 406 40.65 2.12 -14.84
N LYS A 407 39.98 2.31 -15.98
CA LYS A 407 40.64 2.21 -17.31
C LYS A 407 41.69 3.29 -17.53
N GLU A 408 41.47 4.47 -16.96
CA GLU A 408 42.39 5.62 -17.04
C GLU A 408 43.58 5.48 -16.08
N GLY A 409 43.67 4.37 -15.33
CA GLY A 409 44.82 4.02 -14.49
C GLY A 409 44.55 4.07 -12.98
N ALA A 410 43.34 4.42 -12.54
CA ALA A 410 43.00 4.38 -11.12
C ALA A 410 42.91 2.94 -10.60
N THR A 411 43.27 2.72 -9.34
CA THR A 411 43.11 1.41 -8.70
C THR A 411 41.63 1.18 -8.39
N LEU A 412 41.08 0.04 -8.83
CA LEU A 412 39.69 -0.36 -8.54
C LEU A 412 39.55 -0.77 -7.07
N SER A 413 39.41 0.20 -6.18
CA SER A 413 39.32 0.01 -4.72
C SER A 413 38.01 0.52 -4.13
N ALA A 414 37.72 0.16 -2.87
CA ALA A 414 36.52 0.64 -2.17
C ALA A 414 36.56 2.17 -1.94
N GLU A 415 37.75 2.74 -1.78
CA GLU A 415 37.97 4.18 -1.62
C GLU A 415 37.56 4.95 -2.87
N LEU A 416 37.97 4.48 -4.05
CA LEU A 416 37.57 5.06 -5.34
C LEU A 416 36.04 5.03 -5.51
N VAL A 417 35.41 3.91 -5.15
CA VAL A 417 33.94 3.81 -5.23
C VAL A 417 33.27 4.82 -4.30
N ASN A 418 33.75 4.94 -3.07
CA ASN A 418 33.20 5.90 -2.12
C ASN A 418 33.41 7.35 -2.57
N GLU A 419 34.56 7.68 -3.16
CA GLU A 419 34.83 8.99 -3.74
C GLU A 419 33.78 9.36 -4.80
N VAL A 420 33.59 8.49 -5.81
CA VAL A 420 32.61 8.71 -6.88
C VAL A 420 31.17 8.82 -6.35
N VAL A 421 30.80 7.98 -5.37
CA VAL A 421 29.49 8.09 -4.71
C VAL A 421 29.28 9.45 -4.06
N LEU A 422 30.30 9.98 -3.36
CA LEU A 422 30.24 11.29 -2.71
C LEU A 422 30.30 12.46 -3.70
N GLU A 423 30.75 12.24 -4.93
CA GLU A 423 30.67 13.23 -6.01
C GLU A 423 29.27 13.27 -6.63
N ILE A 424 28.64 12.10 -6.83
CA ILE A 424 27.28 11.99 -7.37
C ILE A 424 26.24 12.51 -6.37
N ASP A 425 26.42 12.21 -5.08
CA ASP A 425 25.59 12.76 -4.02
C ASP A 425 26.45 13.37 -2.90
N PRO A 426 26.80 14.67 -3.03
CA PRO A 426 27.57 15.39 -2.01
C PRO A 426 26.88 15.51 -0.66
N THR A 427 25.57 15.31 -0.57
CA THR A 427 24.83 15.44 0.69
C THR A 427 25.25 14.37 1.70
N LEU A 428 25.68 13.21 1.22
CA LEU A 428 26.19 12.09 2.02
C LEU A 428 27.47 12.42 2.82
N ARG A 429 28.22 13.47 2.43
CA ARG A 429 29.37 13.98 3.22
C ARG A 429 28.94 14.55 4.57
N ARG A 430 27.73 15.13 4.65
CA ARG A 430 27.19 15.75 5.87
C ARG A 430 26.66 14.70 6.85
N GLU A 431 26.05 13.64 6.34
CA GLU A 431 25.57 12.52 7.17
C GLU A 431 26.72 11.76 7.84
N SER A 432 27.84 11.61 7.14
CA SER A 432 29.05 10.95 7.65
C SER A 432 29.64 11.66 8.88
N LYS A 433 29.47 12.98 9.00
CA LYS A 433 29.93 13.79 10.15
C LYS A 433 28.92 13.84 11.31
N LYS A 434 27.65 13.53 11.06
CA LYS A 434 26.59 13.56 12.07
C LYS A 434 26.56 12.29 12.94
N GLY A 435 27.22 11.21 12.49
CA GLY A 435 27.33 9.95 13.24
C GLY A 435 28.35 9.95 14.39
N GLU A 436 29.10 11.03 14.59
CA GLU A 436 30.08 11.17 15.69
C GLU A 436 29.68 12.23 16.74
N ALA A 437 28.50 12.85 16.62
CA ALA A 437 28.04 13.85 17.59
C ALA A 437 26.57 13.67 17.97
N ASP A 438 26.38 13.23 19.22
CA ASP A 438 25.28 13.49 20.14
C ASP A 438 24.00 12.62 20.06
N ASP A 439 23.85 11.79 21.09
CA ASP A 439 22.60 11.15 21.53
C ASP A 439 21.71 12.22 22.18
N GLY A 440 20.74 12.76 21.42
CA GLY A 440 19.69 13.59 22.02
C GLY A 440 19.16 14.71 21.12
N ALA A 441 18.45 14.39 20.05
CA ALA A 441 17.54 15.35 19.42
C ALA A 441 16.40 14.64 18.69
N GLU A 442 15.16 15.06 18.99
CA GLU A 442 13.94 14.62 18.32
C GLU A 442 14.00 14.81 16.79
N PRO A 443 13.35 13.92 16.01
CA PRO A 443 13.39 13.98 14.56
C PRO A 443 12.66 15.24 14.03
N THR A 444 13.40 16.04 13.26
CA THR A 444 12.83 17.16 12.49
C THR A 444 12.00 16.61 11.32
N PRO A 445 10.85 17.24 10.97
CA PRO A 445 10.00 16.77 9.89
C PRO A 445 10.76 16.76 8.56
N GLY A 446 10.73 15.62 7.87
CA GLY A 446 11.36 15.43 6.57
C GLY A 446 10.80 16.40 5.54
N THR A 447 11.69 17.04 4.78
CA THR A 447 11.34 17.87 3.64
C THR A 447 10.67 16.98 2.59
N GLU A 448 9.37 17.17 2.38
CA GLU A 448 8.64 16.60 1.26
C GLU A 448 9.31 17.03 -0.05
N ILE A 449 9.85 16.06 -0.79
CA ILE A 449 10.23 16.27 -2.19
C ILE A 449 8.95 16.03 -3.00
N ASP A 450 8.39 17.07 -3.58
CA ASP A 450 7.33 16.94 -4.57
C ASP A 450 7.82 16.08 -5.75
N PRO A 451 7.06 15.07 -6.22
CA PRO A 451 7.38 14.36 -7.44
C PRO A 451 7.30 15.37 -8.57
N GLU A 452 8.40 15.52 -9.30
CA GLU A 452 8.41 16.30 -10.52
C GLU A 452 7.45 15.66 -11.54
N PRO A 453 6.63 16.47 -12.24
CA PRO A 453 5.81 15.96 -13.33
C PRO A 453 6.69 15.32 -14.40
N ALA A 454 6.19 14.26 -15.04
CA ALA A 454 6.89 13.58 -16.12
C ALA A 454 7.32 14.57 -17.21
N SER A 455 8.55 14.44 -17.71
CA SER A 455 9.04 15.33 -18.75
C SER A 455 8.27 15.11 -20.07
N PRO A 456 8.08 16.14 -20.91
CA PRO A 456 7.43 15.97 -22.22
C PRO A 456 8.08 14.88 -23.09
N ALA A 457 9.41 14.75 -23.02
CA ALA A 457 10.15 13.70 -23.73
C ALA A 457 9.81 12.27 -23.24
N PHE A 458 9.52 12.10 -21.95
CA PHE A 458 9.06 10.82 -21.42
C PHE A 458 7.64 10.48 -21.89
N ILE A 459 6.76 11.49 -21.93
CA ILE A 459 5.38 11.34 -22.41
C ILE A 459 5.37 11.00 -23.91
N ASP A 460 6.20 11.68 -24.71
CA ASP A 460 6.32 11.41 -26.15
C ASP A 460 6.82 9.97 -26.40
N GLY A 461 7.78 9.48 -25.63
CA GLY A 461 8.25 8.09 -25.72
C GLY A 461 7.17 7.05 -25.36
N LEU A 462 6.31 7.36 -24.39
CA LEU A 462 5.19 6.49 -24.01
C LEU A 462 4.11 6.45 -25.11
N ILE A 463 3.81 7.60 -25.71
CA ILE A 463 2.86 7.72 -26.82
C ILE A 463 3.36 6.92 -28.03
N ASP A 464 4.65 6.99 -28.37
CA ASP A 464 5.21 6.26 -29.50
C ASP A 464 5.17 4.73 -29.28
N GLN A 465 5.43 4.26 -28.05
CA GLN A 465 5.26 2.85 -27.71
C GLN A 465 3.81 2.38 -27.82
N LEU A 466 2.85 3.20 -27.39
CA LEU A 466 1.42 2.90 -27.50
C LEU A 466 0.93 2.90 -28.96
N ARG A 467 1.45 3.81 -29.79
CA ARG A 467 1.17 3.83 -31.24
C ARG A 467 1.73 2.62 -31.98
N LEU A 468 2.86 2.09 -31.53
CA LEU A 468 3.42 0.83 -32.03
C LEU A 468 2.57 -0.37 -31.57
N ALA A 469 2.12 -0.38 -30.32
CA ALA A 469 1.23 -1.42 -29.78
C ALA A 469 -0.17 -1.41 -30.43
N ARG A 470 -0.59 -0.28 -31.02
CA ARG A 470 -1.86 -0.13 -31.78
C ARG A 470 -1.97 -1.05 -33.00
N GLN A 471 -0.88 -1.69 -33.43
CA GLN A 471 -0.90 -2.66 -34.54
C GLN A 471 -1.36 -4.07 -34.10
N ASP A 472 -1.60 -4.27 -32.80
CA ASP A 472 -2.18 -5.47 -32.21
C ASP A 472 -3.66 -5.20 -31.84
N GLU A 473 -4.61 -5.85 -32.53
CA GLU A 473 -6.06 -5.62 -32.39
C GLU A 473 -6.63 -6.00 -31.00
N SER A 474 -5.79 -6.49 -30.07
CA SER A 474 -6.19 -6.91 -28.72
C SER A 474 -6.39 -5.76 -27.72
N TRP A 475 -6.03 -4.51 -28.06
CA TRP A 475 -6.11 -3.37 -27.14
C TRP A 475 -7.18 -2.33 -27.55
N THR A 476 -8.40 -2.47 -27.02
CA THR A 476 -9.55 -1.62 -27.37
C THR A 476 -9.57 -0.23 -26.69
N LYS A 477 -8.49 0.18 -26.01
CA LYS A 477 -8.41 1.45 -25.24
C LYS A 477 -7.12 2.26 -25.48
N VAL A 478 -6.30 1.90 -26.47
CA VAL A 478 -5.03 2.59 -26.75
C VAL A 478 -5.27 4.06 -27.08
N ASP A 479 -6.30 4.37 -27.86
CA ASP A 479 -6.59 5.74 -28.29
C ASP A 479 -7.03 6.65 -27.13
N ASP A 480 -7.77 6.11 -26.15
CA ASP A 480 -8.17 6.85 -24.94
C ASP A 480 -6.94 7.18 -24.07
N ILE A 481 -6.00 6.23 -23.94
CA ILE A 481 -4.75 6.41 -23.18
C ILE A 481 -3.84 7.43 -23.87
N ILE A 482 -3.74 7.40 -25.21
CA ILE A 482 -2.98 8.40 -25.98
C ILE A 482 -3.57 9.79 -25.78
N ALA A 483 -4.90 9.93 -25.83
CA ALA A 483 -5.56 11.22 -25.63
C ALA A 483 -5.29 11.81 -24.22
N GLU A 484 -5.32 10.97 -23.17
CA GLU A 484 -4.99 11.39 -21.81
C GLU A 484 -3.51 11.82 -21.66
N LEU A 485 -2.58 11.10 -22.31
CA LEU A 485 -1.16 11.44 -22.31
C LEU A 485 -0.87 12.74 -23.08
N GLU A 486 -1.57 12.98 -24.19
CA GLU A 486 -1.47 14.24 -24.94
C GLU A 486 -1.99 15.45 -24.15
N GLU A 487 -3.00 15.26 -23.30
CA GLU A 487 -3.44 16.29 -22.34
C GLU A 487 -2.43 16.49 -21.20
N ALA A 488 -1.87 15.41 -20.65
CA ALA A 488 -0.82 15.49 -19.64
C ALA A 488 0.44 16.20 -20.15
N ARG A 489 0.77 16.05 -21.45
CA ARG A 489 1.87 16.75 -22.12
C ARG A 489 1.70 18.27 -22.13
N LYS A 490 0.46 18.77 -22.13
CA LYS A 490 0.13 20.20 -22.17
C LYS A 490 0.21 20.87 -20.79
N ALA A 491 0.35 20.10 -19.71
CA ALA A 491 0.47 20.65 -18.36
C ALA A 491 1.79 21.43 -18.20
N PRO A 492 1.77 22.68 -17.72
CA PRO A 492 2.97 23.49 -17.60
C PRO A 492 3.95 22.89 -16.58
N THR A 493 5.21 22.72 -16.98
CA THR A 493 6.29 22.40 -16.03
C THR A 493 6.43 23.54 -15.02
N LEU A 494 6.58 23.20 -13.73
CA LEU A 494 6.72 24.14 -12.61
C LEU A 494 7.85 25.18 -12.80
N ALA A 495 8.78 24.96 -13.74
CA ALA A 495 9.81 25.90 -14.12
C ALA A 495 9.29 27.15 -14.87
N ALA A 496 8.17 27.06 -15.60
CA ALA A 496 7.64 28.19 -16.38
C ALA A 496 6.83 29.19 -15.53
N ALA A 497 6.20 28.74 -14.44
CA ALA A 497 5.35 29.58 -13.58
C ALA A 497 6.14 30.56 -12.68
N LYS A 498 7.46 30.37 -12.50
CA LYS A 498 8.28 31.26 -11.67
C LYS A 498 8.72 32.56 -12.37
N LYS A 499 8.48 32.72 -13.68
CA LYS A 499 8.93 33.91 -14.44
C LYS A 499 7.92 35.06 -14.52
N THR A 500 6.69 34.92 -14.02
CA THR A 500 5.63 35.94 -14.23
C THR A 500 4.96 36.48 -12.95
N ALA A 501 5.48 36.21 -11.76
CA ALA A 501 4.96 36.83 -10.53
C ALA A 501 5.67 38.17 -10.22
N PRO A 502 4.95 39.30 -10.09
CA PRO A 502 5.57 40.57 -9.70
C PRO A 502 6.06 40.51 -8.25
N LYS A 503 7.28 41.02 -8.00
CA LYS A 503 7.89 41.16 -6.67
C LYS A 503 6.99 42.03 -5.78
N ARG A 504 6.26 41.42 -4.83
CA ARG A 504 5.62 42.16 -3.74
C ARG A 504 6.69 42.54 -2.69
N SER A 505 6.82 43.84 -2.46
CA SER A 505 7.59 44.43 -1.38
C SER A 505 7.04 43.95 -0.02
N ARG A 506 7.94 43.62 0.90
CA ARG A 506 7.62 43.37 2.30
C ARG A 506 7.39 44.71 2.99
N GLU A 507 6.13 45.09 3.22
CA GLU A 507 5.79 46.07 4.24
C GLU A 507 5.46 45.36 5.56
N ASN A 508 6.13 45.83 6.60
CA ASN A 508 6.15 45.30 7.95
C ASN A 508 4.97 45.92 8.71
N THR A 509 3.94 45.14 9.06
CA THR A 509 2.86 45.60 9.96
C THR A 509 2.86 44.78 11.24
N MET A 510 3.25 45.45 12.32
CA MET A 510 3.15 44.96 13.70
C MET A 510 1.68 44.63 14.03
N ARG A 511 1.42 43.40 14.49
CA ARG A 511 0.15 43.02 15.10
C ARG A 511 0.07 43.59 16.51
N LYS A 512 -0.94 44.41 16.79
CA LYS A 512 -1.37 44.77 18.15
C LYS A 512 -2.22 43.63 18.73
N THR A 513 -1.93 43.26 19.97
CA THR A 513 -2.70 42.32 20.80
C THR A 513 -4.04 42.96 21.23
N PRO A 514 -5.18 42.24 21.24
CA PRO A 514 -6.41 42.72 21.85
C PRO A 514 -6.43 42.47 23.38
N PRO A 515 -7.24 43.22 24.16
CA PRO A 515 -7.32 43.08 25.61
C PRO A 515 -8.15 41.88 26.04
N VAL A 516 -7.82 41.37 27.23
CA VAL A 516 -8.50 40.30 27.97
C VAL A 516 -9.77 40.87 28.61
N GLU A 517 -10.91 40.22 28.40
CA GLU A 517 -12.15 40.50 29.15
C GLU A 517 -12.31 39.49 30.30
N ASP A 518 -12.78 40.01 31.44
CA ASP A 518 -12.91 39.38 32.75
C ASP A 518 -14.02 38.30 32.82
N PRO A 519 -13.94 37.35 33.79
CA PRO A 519 -14.83 36.20 33.88
C PRO A 519 -16.23 36.55 34.40
N VAL A 520 -17.26 36.02 33.72
CA VAL A 520 -18.68 36.13 34.11
C VAL A 520 -19.02 35.09 35.17
N GLU A 521 -19.60 35.55 36.28
CA GLU A 521 -20.13 34.76 37.41
C GLU A 521 -21.31 33.87 37.00
N ILE A 522 -21.33 32.65 37.54
CA ILE A 522 -22.42 31.68 37.48
C ILE A 522 -23.32 31.88 38.71
N PRO A 523 -24.65 32.07 38.59
CA PRO A 523 -25.53 32.03 39.75
C PRO A 523 -25.94 30.59 40.09
N GLU A 524 -25.86 30.26 41.38
CA GLU A 524 -26.33 29.00 41.97
C GLU A 524 -27.87 28.89 42.00
N ALA A 525 -28.32 27.67 41.69
CA ALA A 525 -29.43 26.86 42.21
C ALA A 525 -30.81 27.46 42.54
N ALA A 526 -31.85 26.82 41.96
CA ALA A 526 -33.02 26.28 42.67
C ALA A 526 -33.60 25.07 41.91
#